data_AF-A0A6G6K1F9-F1
#
_entry.id   AF-A0A6G6K1F9-F1
#
_cell.length_a   1.000
_cell.length_b   1.000
_cell.length_c   1.000
_cell.angle_alpha   90.00
_cell.angle_beta   90.00
_cell.angle_gamma   90.00
#
_symmetry.space_group_name_H-M   'P 1'
#
loop_
_entity.id
_entity.type
_entity.pdbx_description
1 polymer ?
#
loop_
_entity_poly.entity_id
_entity_poly.type
_entity_poly.pdbx_seq_one_letter_code
_entity_poly.pdbx_strand_id
1 'polypeptide(L)'
;MTVRVLFFSVLRDVAGADEVPVKLQSGATVADLLGELFTRWPKLQEWDKSLLIAVDQYYAKRDGALHENAEIAIMPPVQGG
;
A
#
# COMPACT_ATOMS: atom_id res chain seq x y z
N MET A 1 -4.60 5.26 13.87
CA MET A 1 -4.60 3.81 13.67
C MET A 1 -3.29 3.34 13.10
N THR A 2 -2.95 2.06 13.32
CA THR A 2 -1.78 1.42 12.69
C THR A 2 -2.26 0.34 11.72
N VAL A 3 -1.71 0.34 10.51
CA VAL A 3 -1.95 -0.69 9.49
C VAL A 3 -0.65 -1.41 9.16
N ARG A 4 -0.74 -2.64 8.67
CA ARG A 4 0.40 -3.42 8.18
C ARG A 4 0.41 -3.38 6.66
N VAL A 5 1.47 -2.83 6.07
CA VAL A 5 1.62 -2.74 4.61
C VAL A 5 2.56 -3.83 4.14
N LEU A 6 2.12 -4.65 3.18
CA LEU A 6 2.89 -5.72 2.57
C LEU A 6 3.27 -5.30 1.16
N PHE A 7 4.54 -5.47 0.81
CA PHE A 7 5.04 -5.22 -0.52
C PHE A 7 5.21 -6.53 -1.29
N PHE A 8 4.95 -6.50 -2.59
CA PHE A 8 5.08 -7.67 -3.46
C PHE A 8 5.99 -7.40 -4.64
N SER A 9 6.64 -8.48 -5.11
CA SER A 9 7.52 -8.46 -6.28
C SER A 9 8.56 -7.33 -6.18
N VAL A 10 8.80 -6.60 -7.27
CA VAL A 10 9.75 -5.48 -7.35
C VAL A 10 9.51 -4.38 -6.30
N LEU A 11 8.31 -4.27 -5.72
CA LEU A 11 8.04 -3.27 -4.70
C LEU A 11 8.71 -3.61 -3.36
N ARG A 12 9.06 -4.88 -3.10
CA ARG A 12 9.87 -5.29 -1.94
C ARG A 12 11.26 -4.70 -2.03
N ASP A 13 11.89 -4.79 -3.20
CA ASP A 13 13.21 -4.21 -3.44
C ASP A 13 13.18 -2.67 -3.33
N VAL A 14 12.11 -2.04 -3.81
CA VAL A 14 11.92 -0.58 -3.68
C VAL A 14 11.76 -0.16 -2.21
N ALA A 15 10.97 -0.92 -1.44
CA ALA A 15 10.75 -0.64 -0.02
C ALA A 15 11.94 -1.05 0.87
N GLY A 16 12.75 -2.01 0.42
CA GLY A 16 13.80 -2.67 1.20
C GLY A 16 13.26 -3.57 2.32
N ALA A 17 11.98 -3.95 2.26
CA ALA A 17 11.29 -4.73 3.28
C ALA A 17 10.09 -5.48 2.67
N ASP A 18 9.75 -6.64 3.25
CA ASP A 18 8.55 -7.39 2.89
C ASP A 18 7.27 -6.73 3.43
N GLU A 19 7.35 -6.15 4.63
CA GLU A 19 6.25 -5.45 5.28
C GLU A 19 6.74 -4.31 6.19
N VAL A 20 5.86 -3.34 6.45
CA VAL A 20 6.10 -2.24 7.38
C VAL A 20 4.81 -1.84 8.10
N PRO A 21 4.87 -1.47 9.39
CA PRO A 21 3.77 -0.78 10.04
C PRO A 21 3.72 0.68 9.59
N VAL A 22 2.52 1.19 9.31
CA VAL A 22 2.27 2.61 9.00
C VAL A 22 1.23 3.17 9.95
N LYS A 23 1.55 4.31 10.58
CA LYS A 23 0.62 5.05 11.44
C LYS A 23 -0.13 6.07 10.61
N LEU A 24 -1.46 6.04 10.71
CA LEU A 24 -2.37 6.95 10.02
C LEU A 24 -3.35 7.58 11.00
N GLN A 25 -3.95 8.69 10.59
CA GLN A 25 -5.11 9.26 11.30
C GLN A 25 -6.29 8.28 11.31
N SER A 26 -7.18 8.41 12.28
CA SER A 26 -8.41 7.61 12.31
C SER A 26 -9.31 8.00 11.12
N GLY A 27 -9.89 7.01 10.43
CA GLY A 27 -10.71 7.23 9.24
C GLY A 27 -9.92 7.54 7.96
N ALA A 28 -8.59 7.30 7.96
CA ALA A 28 -7.79 7.47 6.74
C ALA A 28 -8.21 6.48 5.64
N THR A 29 -7.93 6.86 4.40
CA THR A 29 -8.21 6.09 3.19
C THR A 29 -6.95 5.43 2.64
N VAL A 30 -7.11 4.57 1.63
CA VAL A 30 -6.00 4.05 0.83
C VAL A 30 -5.18 5.17 0.20
N ALA A 31 -5.80 6.27 -0.24
CA ALA A 31 -5.08 7.41 -0.82
C ALA A 31 -4.15 8.09 0.20
N ASP A 32 -4.61 8.27 1.44
CA ASP A 32 -3.80 8.82 2.52
C ASP A 32 -2.59 7.93 2.81
N LEU A 33 -2.80 6.61 2.85
CA LEU A 33 -1.73 5.64 3.00
C LEU A 33 -0.71 5.75 1.85
N LEU A 34 -1.17 5.80 0.59
CA LEU A 34 -0.28 5.95 -0.56
C LEU A 34 0.55 7.23 -0.47
N GLY A 35 -0.04 8.34 0.00
CA GLY A 35 0.68 9.59 0.25
C GLY A 35 1.84 9.44 1.25
N GLU A 36 1.60 8.75 2.35
CA GLU A 36 2.64 8.43 3.33
C GLU A 36 3.74 7.52 2.75
N LEU A 37 3.34 6.48 1.99
CA LEU A 37 4.28 5.56 1.35
C LEU A 37 5.14 6.28 0.30
N PHE A 38 4.57 7.17 -0.50
CA PHE A 38 5.29 7.95 -1.50
C PHE A 38 6.24 8.96 -0.88
N THR A 39 5.87 9.53 0.27
CA THR A 39 6.77 10.42 1.02
C THR A 39 7.96 9.64 1.58
N ARG A 40 7.73 8.41 2.08
CA ARG A 40 8.77 7.56 2.66
C ARG A 40 9.64 6.88 1.60
N TRP A 41 9.07 6.47 0.46
CA TRP A 41 9.76 5.86 -0.68
C TRP A 41 9.30 6.51 -1.99
N PRO A 42 9.92 7.64 -2.40
CA PRO A 42 9.53 8.37 -3.61
C PRO A 42 9.52 7.53 -4.89
N LYS A 43 10.37 6.50 -4.99
CA LYS A 43 10.38 5.56 -6.12
C LYS A 43 9.08 4.77 -6.31
N LEU A 44 8.26 4.62 -5.26
CA LEU A 44 6.94 3.99 -5.39
C LEU A 44 5.98 4.84 -6.25
N GLN A 45 6.21 6.15 -6.39
CA GLN A 45 5.38 7.03 -7.22
C GLN A 45 5.43 6.65 -8.71
N GLU A 46 6.52 6.02 -9.17
CA GLU A 46 6.64 5.52 -10.55
C GLU A 46 5.55 4.48 -10.90
N TRP A 47 5.02 3.81 -9.87
CA TRP A 47 4.00 2.77 -9.99
C TRP A 47 2.59 3.29 -9.73
N ASP A 48 2.41 4.53 -9.24
CA ASP A 48 1.14 5.02 -8.69
C ASP A 48 -0.06 4.63 -9.56
N LYS A 49 -0.03 4.95 -10.86
CA LYS A 49 -1.14 4.69 -11.78
C LYS A 49 -1.49 3.22 -12.00
N SER A 50 -0.57 2.29 -11.73
CA SER A 50 -0.72 0.86 -12.03
C SER A 50 -0.75 -0.03 -10.78
N LEU A 51 -0.53 0.53 -9.59
CA LEU A 51 -0.61 -0.22 -8.34
C LEU A 51 -1.97 -0.90 -8.18
N LEU A 52 -1.93 -2.17 -7.82
CA LEU A 52 -3.05 -2.92 -7.29
C LEU A 52 -2.97 -2.89 -5.76
N ILE A 53 -4.07 -2.54 -5.13
CA ILE A 53 -4.17 -2.45 -3.67
C ILE A 53 -5.26 -3.43 -3.19
N ALA A 54 -4.95 -4.20 -2.16
CA ALA A 54 -5.94 -4.98 -1.43
C ALA A 54 -5.91 -4.64 0.05
N VAL A 55 -7.09 -4.54 0.66
CA VAL A 55 -7.30 -4.39 2.10
C VAL A 55 -7.93 -5.69 2.59
N ASP A 56 -7.27 -6.35 3.53
CA ASP A 56 -7.68 -7.65 4.07
C ASP A 56 -8.01 -8.67 2.97
N GLN A 57 -7.14 -8.77 1.96
CA GLN A 57 -7.25 -9.68 0.82
C GLN A 57 -8.35 -9.33 -0.20
N TYR A 58 -9.06 -8.20 -0.04
CA TYR A 58 -10.03 -7.71 -1.01
C TYR A 58 -9.51 -6.48 -1.75
N TYR A 59 -9.63 -6.46 -3.08
CA TYR A 59 -9.23 -5.29 -3.88
C TYR A 59 -9.96 -4.04 -3.42
N ALA A 60 -9.19 -2.97 -3.22
CA ALA A 60 -9.69 -1.70 -2.74
C ALA A 60 -9.36 -0.58 -3.72
N LYS A 61 -10.25 0.40 -3.77
CA LYS A 61 -10.01 1.66 -4.47
C LYS A 61 -9.29 2.64 -3.54
N ARG A 62 -8.76 3.71 -4.13
CA ARG A 62 -8.05 4.78 -3.40
C ARG A 62 -8.91 5.47 -2.34
N ASP A 63 -10.22 5.58 -2.56
CA ASP A 63 -11.18 6.14 -1.61
C ASP A 63 -11.66 5.15 -0.54
N GLY A 64 -11.20 3.89 -0.59
CA GLY A 64 -11.53 2.88 0.40
C GLY A 64 -11.03 3.27 1.80
N ALA A 65 -11.93 3.26 2.78
CA ALA A 65 -11.60 3.52 4.17
C ALA A 65 -10.76 2.38 4.76
N LEU A 66 -9.76 2.73 5.55
CA LEU A 66 -8.93 1.79 6.29
C LEU A 66 -9.39 1.71 7.75
N HIS A 67 -9.06 0.60 8.41
CA HIS A 67 -9.32 0.39 9.83
C HIS A 67 -8.06 -0.03 10.58
N GLU A 68 -8.13 -0.01 11.91
CA GLU A 68 -7.06 -0.47 12.79
C GLU A 68 -6.66 -1.90 12.46
N ASN A 69 -5.35 -2.15 12.45
CA ASN A 69 -4.71 -3.44 12.18
C ASN A 69 -4.97 -4.04 10.80
N ALA A 70 -5.57 -3.28 9.88
CA ALA A 70 -5.81 -3.72 8.51
C ALA A 70 -4.51 -4.16 7.83
N GLU A 71 -4.63 -5.22 7.02
CA GLU A 71 -3.57 -5.70 6.17
C GLU A 71 -3.69 -5.11 4.77
N ILE A 72 -2.67 -4.39 4.33
CA ILE A 72 -2.69 -3.68 3.05
C ILE A 72 -1.63 -4.25 2.12
N ALA A 73 -2.03 -4.97 1.10
CA ALA A 73 -1.12 -5.45 0.06
C ALA A 73 -0.97 -4.39 -1.03
N ILE A 74 0.28 -4.01 -1.31
CA ILE A 74 0.66 -3.14 -2.43
C ILE A 74 1.40 -3.98 -3.45
N MET A 75 0.83 -4.11 -4.64
CA MET A 75 1.29 -5.00 -5.70
C MET A 75 1.48 -4.22 -7.00
N PRO A 76 2.52 -4.53 -7.79
CA PRO A 76 2.56 -4.07 -9.17
C PRO A 76 1.43 -4.73 -9.98
N PRO A 77 1.06 -4.21 -11.17
CA PRO A 77 0.08 -4.86 -12.03
C PRO A 77 0.52 -6.30 -12.33
N VAL A 78 -0.44 -7.23 -12.33
CA VAL A 78 -0.16 -8.64 -12.63
C VAL A 78 0.35 -8.74 -14.07
N GLN A 79 1.62 -9.08 -14.25
CA GLN A 79 2.13 -9.59 -15.52
C GLN A 79 1.77 -11.09 -15.53
N GLY A 80 0.62 -11.42 -16.10
CA GLY A 80 0.26 -12.81 -16.37
C GLY A 80 1.29 -13.43 -17.30
N GLY A 81 1.70 -14.67 -16.99
CA GLY A 81 2.49 -15.52 -17.90
C GLY A 81 1.66 -16.03 -19.06
#